data_AF-A0A497AWN6-F1
#
_entry.id   AF-A0A497AWN6-F1
#
_cell.length_a   1.000
_cell.length_b   1.000
_cell.length_c   1.000
_cell.angle_alpha   90.00
_cell.angle_beta   90.00
_cell.angle_gamma   90.00
#
_symmetry.space_group_name_H-M   'P 1'
#
loop_
_entity.id
_entity.type
_entity.pdbx_description
1 polymer ?
#
loop_
_entity_poly.entity_id
_entity_poly.type
_entity_poly.pdbx_seq_one_letter_code
_entity_poly.pdbx_strand_id
1 'polypeptide(L)'
;MNRNTDLNGQNRREHQITALIFVILLSCYVYILPRWADPNQNSRLDMVVAVVEDGAFQIDNYVENTVDYAKVGDHYYSDKAPGAAFLGIPVYAALKTFLDLPIMDGVMSRLAANEALGATLREGGTGLLERKVRFAIAQVALASVAAALPTA
;
A
#
# COMPACT_ATOMS: atom_id res chain seq x y z
N MET A 1 41.60 31.66 0.15
CA MET A 1 40.76 30.67 0.86
C MET A 1 39.32 30.94 0.50
N ASN A 2 38.66 30.02 -0.20
CA ASN A 2 37.51 30.28 -1.06
C ASN A 2 36.18 30.16 -0.28
N ARG A 3 35.68 31.28 0.26
CA ARG A 3 34.47 31.35 1.09
C ARG A 3 33.22 30.74 0.42
N ASN A 4 33.19 30.69 -0.92
CA ASN A 4 32.06 30.18 -1.70
C ASN A 4 32.00 28.63 -1.78
N THR A 5 33.13 27.92 -1.66
CA THR A 5 33.11 26.44 -1.66
C THR A 5 32.62 25.88 -0.33
N ASP A 6 32.87 26.59 0.78
CA ASP A 6 32.40 26.18 2.11
C ASP A 6 30.88 26.30 2.25
N LEU A 7 30.29 27.39 1.73
CA LEU A 7 28.83 27.61 1.77
C LEU A 7 28.06 26.55 0.97
N ASN A 8 28.56 26.16 -0.21
CA ASN A 8 27.93 25.11 -1.03
C ASN A 8 28.02 23.72 -0.37
N GLY A 9 29.14 23.42 0.28
CA GLY A 9 29.30 22.19 1.04
C GLY A 9 28.37 22.12 2.26
N GLN A 10 28.16 23.26 2.93
CA GLN A 10 27.28 23.38 4.07
C GLN A 10 25.79 23.24 3.68
N ASN A 11 25.33 23.94 2.63
CA ASN A 11 23.98 23.82 2.10
C ASN A 11 23.64 22.39 1.65
N ARG A 12 24.60 21.70 1.00
CA ARG A 12 24.40 20.30 0.56
C ARG A 12 24.23 19.36 1.75
N ARG A 13 25.01 19.54 2.82
CA ARG A 13 24.90 18.76 4.05
C ARG A 13 23.58 19.04 4.78
N GLU A 14 23.16 20.29 4.85
CA GLU A 14 21.88 20.67 5.44
C GLU A 14 20.72 20.03 4.69
N HIS A 15 20.68 20.12 3.35
CA HIS A 15 19.66 19.42 2.56
C HIS A 15 19.68 17.90 2.73
N GLN A 16 20.86 17.29 2.85
CA GLN A 16 20.99 15.85 3.11
C GLN A 16 20.42 15.49 4.48
N ILE A 17 20.71 16.28 5.52
CA ILE A 17 20.19 16.09 6.87
C ILE A 17 18.66 16.29 6.88
N THR A 18 18.15 17.34 6.23
CA THR A 18 16.71 17.59 6.10
C THR A 18 16.01 16.44 5.38
N ALA A 19 16.55 15.96 4.27
CA ALA A 19 15.99 14.83 3.54
C ALA A 19 16.01 13.54 4.38
N LEU A 20 17.10 13.30 5.12
CA LEU A 20 17.22 12.16 6.02
C LEU A 20 16.18 12.22 7.15
N ILE A 21 16.06 13.36 7.82
CA ILE A 21 15.06 13.59 8.88
C ILE A 21 13.65 13.41 8.30
N PHE A 22 13.37 13.98 7.13
CA PHE A 22 12.08 13.83 6.45
C PHE A 22 11.75 12.36 6.18
N VAL A 23 12.70 11.58 5.62
CA VAL A 23 12.51 10.15 5.33
C VAL A 23 12.32 9.35 6.62
N ILE A 24 13.07 9.65 7.68
CA ILE A 24 12.91 8.99 8.99
C ILE A 24 11.53 9.28 9.57
N LEU A 25 11.13 10.54 9.61
CA LEU A 25 9.82 10.95 10.14
C LEU A 25 8.68 10.36 9.31
N LEU A 26 8.79 10.38 7.98
CA LEU A 26 7.85 9.74 7.08
C LEU A 26 7.77 8.23 7.34
N SER A 27 8.92 7.57 7.55
CA SER A 27 8.95 6.14 7.86
C SER A 27 8.29 5.84 9.21
N CYS A 28 8.57 6.64 10.25
CA CYS A 28 7.89 6.51 11.55
C CYS A 28 6.39 6.73 11.44
N TYR A 29 5.97 7.68 10.62
CA TYR A 29 4.56 8.00 10.37
C TYR A 29 3.82 6.87 9.64
N VAL A 30 4.47 6.27 8.64
CA VAL A 30 3.93 5.18 7.82
C VAL A 30 4.08 3.80 8.48
N TYR A 31 4.83 3.69 9.59
CA TYR A 31 5.00 2.46 10.39
C TYR A 31 3.73 2.09 11.20
N ILE A 32 2.54 2.26 10.61
CA ILE A 32 1.30 1.68 11.09
C ILE A 32 1.00 0.56 10.11
N LEU A 33 1.69 -0.58 10.27
CA LEU A 33 1.38 -1.76 9.46
C LEU A 33 -0.06 -2.18 9.77
N PRO A 34 -0.97 -2.14 8.77
CA PRO A 34 -2.35 -2.49 9.00
C PRO A 34 -2.44 -3.96 9.38
N ARG A 35 -3.37 -4.28 10.29
CA ARG A 35 -3.46 -5.60 10.91
C ARG A 35 -3.65 -6.67 9.83
N TRP A 36 -2.82 -7.71 9.89
CA TRP A 36 -2.88 -8.80 8.92
C TRP A 36 -4.21 -9.54 9.04
N ALA A 37 -4.87 -9.78 7.91
CA ALA A 37 -6.15 -10.50 7.81
C ALA A 37 -7.28 -9.93 8.69
N ASP A 38 -7.44 -8.60 8.71
CA ASP A 38 -8.58 -7.95 9.37
C ASP A 38 -9.80 -7.90 8.42
N PRO A 39 -10.91 -8.61 8.72
CA PRO A 39 -12.06 -8.69 7.81
C PRO A 39 -12.68 -7.34 7.48
N ASN A 40 -12.73 -6.42 8.44
CA ASN A 40 -13.36 -5.12 8.28
C ASN A 40 -12.53 -4.21 7.36
N GLN A 41 -11.20 -4.23 7.46
CA GLN A 41 -10.32 -3.53 6.52
C GLN A 41 -10.33 -4.18 5.14
N ASN A 42 -10.25 -5.51 5.09
CA ASN A 42 -10.25 -6.27 3.85
C ASN A 42 -11.52 -6.02 3.04
N SER A 43 -12.70 -5.97 3.67
CA SER A 43 -13.97 -5.67 2.99
C SER A 43 -13.94 -4.36 2.20
N ARG A 44 -13.36 -3.29 2.77
CA ARG A 44 -13.22 -2.00 2.07
C ARG A 44 -12.15 -2.07 0.97
N LEU A 45 -11.05 -2.76 1.24
CA LEU A 45 -9.95 -2.92 0.29
C LEU A 45 -10.37 -3.74 -0.93
N ASP A 46 -11.12 -4.83 -0.72
CA ASP A 46 -11.67 -5.68 -1.78
C ASP A 46 -12.55 -4.85 -2.71
N MET A 47 -13.37 -3.93 -2.17
CA MET A 47 -14.18 -3.01 -3.00
C MET A 47 -13.30 -2.03 -3.79
N VAL A 48 -12.25 -1.46 -3.18
CA VAL A 48 -11.31 -0.58 -3.86
C VAL A 48 -10.65 -1.29 -5.04
N VAL A 49 -10.15 -2.51 -4.81
CA VAL A 49 -9.48 -3.31 -5.83
C VAL A 49 -10.47 -3.72 -6.92
N ALA A 50 -11.66 -4.19 -6.56
CA ALA A 50 -12.69 -4.57 -7.53
C ALA A 50 -13.09 -3.41 -8.45
N VAL A 51 -13.22 -2.19 -7.92
CA VAL A 51 -13.56 -1.03 -8.75
C VAL A 51 -12.43 -0.67 -9.71
N VAL A 52 -11.18 -0.75 -9.27
CA VAL A 52 -10.02 -0.34 -10.08
C VAL A 52 -9.61 -1.42 -11.09
N GLU A 53 -9.63 -2.70 -10.70
CA GLU A 53 -9.20 -3.83 -11.54
C GLU A 53 -10.35 -4.36 -12.41
N ASP A 54 -11.54 -4.53 -11.83
CA ASP A 54 -12.66 -5.21 -12.49
C ASP A 54 -13.72 -4.22 -13.00
N GLY A 55 -13.64 -2.93 -12.64
CA GLY A 55 -14.63 -1.92 -13.00
C GLY A 55 -15.99 -2.11 -12.33
N ALA A 56 -16.05 -2.86 -11.23
CA ALA A 56 -17.30 -3.24 -10.56
C ALA A 56 -17.23 -3.05 -9.05
N PHE A 57 -18.39 -2.83 -8.41
CA PHE A 57 -18.48 -2.72 -6.94
C PHE A 57 -18.64 -4.08 -6.23
N GLN A 58 -18.95 -5.13 -6.99
CA GLN A 58 -19.03 -6.49 -6.47
C GLN A 58 -17.62 -7.03 -6.21
N ILE A 59 -17.43 -7.70 -5.08
CA ILE A 59 -16.15 -8.23 -4.61
C ILE A 59 -16.04 -9.75 -4.84
N ASP A 60 -16.76 -10.30 -5.81
CA ASP A 60 -16.87 -11.74 -6.06
C ASP A 60 -15.49 -12.41 -6.18
N ASN A 61 -14.54 -11.75 -6.87
CA ASN A 61 -13.17 -12.24 -7.08
C ASN A 61 -12.25 -12.13 -5.85
N TYR A 62 -12.71 -11.46 -4.80
CA TYR A 62 -11.91 -11.09 -3.63
C TYR A 62 -12.57 -11.47 -2.30
N VAL A 63 -13.80 -12.02 -2.33
CA VAL A 63 -14.60 -12.34 -1.15
C VAL A 63 -13.88 -13.27 -0.16
N GLU A 64 -12.96 -14.12 -0.62
CA GLU A 64 -12.17 -15.00 0.25
C GLU A 64 -11.25 -14.25 1.22
N ASN A 65 -10.99 -12.96 0.98
CA ASN A 65 -10.17 -12.14 1.85
C ASN A 65 -10.92 -11.69 3.11
N THR A 66 -12.24 -11.80 3.16
CA THR A 66 -13.05 -11.29 4.26
C THR A 66 -14.25 -12.17 4.59
N VAL A 67 -14.68 -12.11 5.85
CA VAL A 67 -15.98 -12.63 6.29
C VAL A 67 -17.03 -11.52 6.44
N ASP A 68 -16.62 -10.26 6.24
CA ASP A 68 -17.44 -9.07 6.36
C ASP A 68 -17.92 -8.64 4.96
N TYR A 69 -19.05 -9.19 4.52
CA TYR A 69 -19.66 -8.87 3.22
C TYR A 69 -21.19 -8.94 3.28
N ALA A 70 -21.84 -8.27 2.34
CA ALA A 70 -23.25 -8.40 2.05
C ALA A 70 -23.44 -9.22 0.76
N LYS A 71 -24.27 -10.28 0.80
CA LYS A 71 -24.65 -11.04 -0.39
C LYS A 71 -26.00 -10.55 -0.92
N VAL A 72 -26.04 -10.12 -2.17
CA VAL A 72 -27.26 -9.66 -2.86
C VAL A 72 -27.42 -10.46 -4.15
N GLY A 73 -28.39 -11.37 -4.17
CA GLY A 73 -28.51 -12.35 -5.25
C GLY A 73 -27.29 -13.28 -5.27
N ASP A 74 -26.62 -13.35 -6.42
CA ASP A 74 -25.40 -14.16 -6.60
C ASP A 74 -24.10 -13.37 -6.40
N HIS A 75 -24.20 -12.08 -6.06
CA HIS A 75 -23.05 -11.19 -5.93
C HIS A 75 -22.75 -10.81 -4.47
N TYR A 76 -21.48 -10.55 -4.20
CA TYR A 76 -20.94 -10.16 -2.91
C TYR A 76 -20.49 -8.69 -2.97
N TYR A 77 -20.75 -7.95 -1.89
CA TYR A 77 -20.41 -6.52 -1.77
C TYR A 77 -19.81 -6.24 -0.40
N SER A 78 -19.05 -5.14 -0.28
CA SER A 78 -18.65 -4.65 1.03
C SER A 78 -19.89 -4.26 1.86
N ASP A 79 -19.94 -4.71 3.10
CA ASP A 79 -20.96 -4.34 4.09
C ASP A 79 -20.62 -3.02 4.82
N LYS A 80 -19.49 -2.39 4.49
CA LYS A 80 -18.96 -1.21 5.17
C LYS A 80 -19.39 0.08 4.49
N ALA A 81 -19.34 1.17 5.25
CA ALA A 81 -19.56 2.50 4.70
C ALA A 81 -18.59 2.79 3.54
N PRO A 82 -19.08 3.26 2.38
CA PRO A 82 -18.29 3.36 1.16
C PRO A 82 -17.27 4.51 1.19
N GLY A 83 -17.40 5.47 2.10
CA GLY A 83 -16.59 6.70 2.10
C GLY A 83 -15.08 6.46 2.10
N ALA A 84 -14.59 5.58 2.99
CA ALA A 84 -13.17 5.24 3.04
C ALA A 84 -12.70 4.49 1.77
N ALA A 85 -13.54 3.63 1.21
CA ALA A 85 -13.23 2.93 -0.02
C ALA A 85 -13.22 3.89 -1.22
N PHE A 86 -14.14 4.85 -1.29
CA PHE A 86 -14.16 5.88 -2.34
C PHE A 86 -12.93 6.79 -2.32
N LEU A 87 -12.44 7.14 -1.13
CA LEU A 87 -11.16 7.84 -1.01
C LEU A 87 -9.98 6.97 -1.47
N GLY A 88 -10.07 5.65 -1.26
CA GLY A 88 -9.03 4.71 -1.64
C GLY A 88 -8.94 4.41 -3.14
N ILE A 89 -10.05 4.49 -3.89
CA ILE A 89 -10.08 4.23 -5.34
C ILE A 89 -9.04 5.06 -6.12
N PRO A 90 -9.03 6.41 -6.06
CA PRO A 90 -8.07 7.20 -6.84
C PRO A 90 -6.62 6.97 -6.38
N VAL A 91 -6.41 6.71 -5.08
CA VAL A 91 -5.09 6.41 -4.53
C VAL A 91 -4.57 5.08 -5.06
N TYR A 92 -5.40 4.03 -5.05
CA TYR A 92 -5.02 2.71 -5.55
C TYR A 92 -4.83 2.71 -7.07
N ALA A 93 -5.66 3.43 -7.83
CA ALA A 93 -5.49 3.58 -9.28
C ALA A 93 -4.16 4.26 -9.64
N ALA A 94 -3.78 5.33 -8.92
CA ALA A 94 -2.48 5.96 -9.10
C ALA A 94 -1.34 5.01 -8.74
N LEU A 95 -1.43 4.34 -7.58
CA LEU A 95 -0.44 3.38 -7.11
C LEU A 95 -0.24 2.22 -8.11
N LYS A 96 -1.32 1.67 -8.66
CA LYS A 96 -1.28 0.64 -9.70
C LYS A 96 -0.46 1.10 -10.90
N THR A 97 -0.70 2.31 -11.37
CA THR A 97 0.06 2.91 -12.50
C THR A 97 1.56 2.94 -12.21
N PHE A 98 1.97 3.23 -10.97
CA PHE A 98 3.37 3.18 -10.57
C PHE A 98 3.92 1.76 -10.45
N LEU A 99 3.13 0.83 -9.90
CA LEU A 99 3.50 -0.58 -9.73
C LEU A 99 3.65 -1.32 -11.07
N ASP A 100 2.88 -0.92 -12.09
CA ASP A 100 2.92 -1.50 -13.43
C ASP A 100 4.11 -0.96 -14.27
N LEU A 101 4.96 -0.09 -13.72
CA LEU A 101 6.15 0.40 -14.43
C LEU A 101 7.21 -0.71 -14.54
N PRO A 102 7.89 -0.88 -15.70
CA PRO A 102 8.89 -1.94 -15.92
C PRO A 102 10.06 -1.93 -14.92
N ILE A 103 10.35 -0.76 -14.34
CA ILE A 103 11.39 -0.60 -13.31
C ILE A 103 10.97 -1.33 -12.02
N MET A 104 9.68 -1.34 -11.70
CA MET A 104 9.15 -2.02 -10.51
C MET A 104 9.18 -3.54 -10.67
N ASP A 105 8.99 -4.08 -11.87
CA ASP A 105 9.14 -5.52 -12.12
C ASP A 105 10.54 -6.02 -11.74
N GLY A 106 11.58 -5.26 -12.09
CA GLY A 106 12.95 -5.57 -11.72
C GLY A 106 13.22 -5.50 -10.21
N VAL A 107 12.56 -4.56 -9.51
CA VAL A 107 12.65 -4.44 -8.05
C VAL A 107 11.91 -5.59 -7.37
N MET A 108 10.69 -5.92 -7.81
CA MET A 108 9.87 -7.01 -7.28
C MET A 108 10.56 -8.36 -7.48
N SER A 109 11.16 -8.60 -8.65
CA SER A 109 11.94 -9.81 -8.92
C SER A 109 13.13 -9.96 -7.97
N ARG A 110 13.84 -8.87 -7.66
CA ARG A 110 14.95 -8.86 -6.70
C ARG A 110 14.51 -9.09 -5.26
N LEU A 111 13.35 -8.53 -4.87
CA LEU A 111 12.77 -8.76 -3.54
C LEU A 111 12.28 -10.20 -3.39
N ALA A 112 11.64 -10.76 -4.42
CA ALA A 112 11.18 -12.14 -4.42
C ALA A 112 12.34 -13.15 -4.39
N ALA A 113 13.47 -12.84 -5.03
CA ALA A 113 14.68 -13.65 -5.02
C ALA A 113 15.49 -13.54 -3.72
N ASN A 114 15.09 -12.69 -2.77
CA ASN A 114 15.82 -12.52 -1.51
C ASN A 114 15.45 -13.61 -0.50
N GLU A 115 16.40 -14.52 -0.25
CA GLU A 115 16.22 -15.65 0.68
C GLU A 115 15.86 -15.22 2.11
N ALA A 116 16.31 -14.04 2.58
CA ALA A 116 15.94 -13.54 3.91
C ALA A 116 14.45 -13.13 4.00
N LEU A 117 13.89 -12.65 2.89
CA LEU A 117 12.45 -12.38 2.77
C LEU A 117 11.70 -13.70 2.65
N GLY A 118 12.19 -14.62 1.82
CA GLY A 118 11.65 -15.98 1.68
C GLY A 118 11.61 -16.75 2.99
N ALA A 119 12.61 -16.61 3.85
CA ALA A 119 12.70 -17.29 5.15
C ALA A 119 11.75 -16.73 6.22
N THR A 120 11.29 -15.49 6.08
CA THR A 120 10.24 -14.90 6.95
C THR A 120 8.83 -15.29 6.49
N LEU A 121 8.71 -15.88 5.30
CA LEU A 121 7.47 -16.38 4.73
C LEU A 121 7.39 -17.88 5.03
N ARG A 122 6.31 -18.32 5.70
CA ARG A 122 6.08 -19.74 5.98
C ARG A 122 6.04 -20.53 4.66
N GLU A 123 6.81 -21.62 4.59
CA GLU A 123 6.86 -22.58 3.46
C GLU A 123 5.48 -23.13 3.01
N GLY A 124 4.45 -23.06 3.87
CA GLY A 124 3.07 -23.46 3.55
C GLY A 124 2.03 -22.32 3.60
N GLY A 125 2.47 -21.06 3.71
CA GLY A 125 1.60 -19.90 3.73
C GLY A 125 1.41 -19.30 2.34
N THR A 126 0.20 -18.87 1.99
CA THR A 126 -0.11 -18.14 0.75
C THR A 126 0.53 -16.74 0.66
N GLY A 127 1.56 -16.46 1.49
CA GLY A 127 2.14 -15.14 1.74
C GLY A 127 2.86 -14.49 0.56
N LEU A 128 3.13 -15.23 -0.52
CA LEU A 128 3.72 -14.73 -1.77
C LEU A 128 2.80 -14.90 -2.99
N LEU A 129 1.49 -15.11 -2.82
CA LEU A 129 0.62 -14.89 -3.97
C LEU A 129 0.78 -13.42 -4.38
N GLU A 130 1.20 -13.17 -5.62
CA GLU A 130 1.40 -11.82 -6.20
C GLU A 130 0.25 -10.87 -5.84
N ARG A 131 -0.97 -11.42 -5.86
CA ARG A 131 -2.19 -10.77 -5.38
C ARG A 131 -2.09 -10.30 -3.94
N LYS A 132 -1.70 -11.14 -2.98
CA LYS A 132 -1.61 -10.76 -1.56
C LYS A 132 -0.53 -9.71 -1.28
N VAL A 133 0.57 -9.74 -2.03
CA VAL A 133 1.60 -8.70 -1.96
C VAL A 133 1.04 -7.36 -2.44
N ARG A 134 0.33 -7.35 -3.58
CA ARG A 134 -0.38 -6.14 -4.07
C ARG A 134 -1.39 -5.62 -3.05
N PHE A 135 -2.18 -6.51 -2.43
CA PHE A 135 -3.11 -6.14 -1.38
C PHE A 135 -2.42 -5.53 -0.16
N ALA A 136 -1.29 -6.09 0.29
CA ALA A 136 -0.53 -5.54 1.41
C ALA A 136 0.03 -4.14 1.11
N ILE A 137 0.60 -3.95 -0.10
CA ILE A 137 1.10 -2.65 -0.56
C ILE A 137 -0.04 -1.63 -0.64
N ALA A 138 -1.17 -2.02 -1.22
CA ALA A 138 -2.37 -1.20 -1.29
C ALA A 138 -2.86 -0.80 0.11
N GLN A 139 -2.93 -1.75 1.04
CA GLN A 139 -3.38 -1.50 2.40
C GLN A 139 -2.48 -0.51 3.14
N VAL A 140 -1.16 -0.63 3.01
CA VAL A 140 -0.19 0.31 3.61
C VAL A 140 -0.31 1.69 2.98
N ALA A 141 -0.41 1.77 1.64
CA ALA A 141 -0.54 3.04 0.94
C ALA A 141 -1.83 3.77 1.33
N LEU A 142 -2.95 3.05 1.37
CA LEU A 142 -4.25 3.59 1.77
C LEU A 142 -4.24 4.04 3.23
N ALA A 143 -3.68 3.23 4.14
CA ALA A 143 -3.56 3.60 5.56
C ALA A 143 -2.73 4.88 5.74
N SER A 144 -1.64 5.02 4.97
CA SER A 144 -0.76 6.20 5.02
C SER A 144 -1.48 7.47 4.55
N VAL A 145 -2.22 7.38 3.44
CA VAL A 145 -2.99 8.51 2.92
C VAL A 145 -4.13 8.86 3.87
N ALA A 146 -4.85 7.87 4.39
CA ALA A 146 -5.93 8.09 5.33
C ALA A 146 -5.44 8.76 6.63
N ALA A 147 -4.29 8.34 7.16
CA ALA A 147 -3.70 8.98 8.33
C ALA A 147 -3.31 10.44 8.05
N ALA A 148 -2.92 10.76 6.81
CA ALA A 148 -2.44 12.09 6.41
C ALA A 148 -3.57 13.09 6.16
N LEU A 149 -4.81 12.61 6.06
CA LEU A 149 -5.97 13.47 5.96
C LEU A 149 -6.26 14.10 7.34
N PRO A 150 -6.26 15.43 7.47
CA PRO A 150 -6.65 16.08 8.71
C PRO A 150 -8.11 15.74 9.01
N THR A 151 -8.35 14.98 10.07
CA THR A 151 -9.69 14.74 10.61
C THR A 151 -10.08 15.94 11.47
N ALA A 152 -11.05 16.73 10.98
CA ALA A 152 -11.63 17.87 11.70
C ALA A 152 -12.47 17.43 12.91
#